data_AF-X8E6U0-F1
#
_entry.id   AF-X8E6U0-F1
#
_cell.length_a   1.000
_cell.length_b   1.000
_cell.length_c   1.000
_cell.angle_alpha   90.00
_cell.angle_beta   90.00
_cell.angle_gamma   90.00
#
_symmetry.space_group_name_H-M   'P 1'
#
loop_
_entity.id
_entity.type
_entity.pdbx_description
1 polymer ?
#
loop_
_entity_poly.entity_id
_entity_poly.type
_entity_poly.pdbx_seq_one_letter_code
_entity_poly.pdbx_strand_id
1 'polypeptide(L)'
;MAQELLQQLPFELTVGQREVLEVLRRELAATRPMNRLLQGEVGSGKTIVAVLAMLQMVDAGYQCALLAPTEVLAAQHVLSINEVLGRWQWAGSWGR
;
A
#
# COMPACT_ATOMS: atom_id res chain seq x y z
N MET A 1 0.49 -9.24 -7.15
CA MET A 1 1.43 -8.56 -6.24
C MET A 1 0.87 -8.34 -4.83
N ALA A 2 -0.32 -7.74 -4.67
CA ALA A 2 -0.85 -7.40 -3.34
C ALA A 2 -1.07 -8.64 -2.44
N GLN A 3 -1.62 -9.71 -3.01
CA GLN A 3 -1.86 -10.97 -2.30
C GLN A 3 -0.56 -11.65 -1.86
N GLU A 4 0.47 -11.59 -2.70
CA GLU A 4 1.78 -12.18 -2.41
C GLU A 4 2.51 -11.41 -1.31
N LEU A 5 2.46 -10.06 -1.34
CA LEU A 5 2.98 -9.25 -0.23
C LEU A 5 2.28 -9.61 1.08
N LEU A 6 0.95 -9.74 1.07
CA LEU A 6 0.17 -10.08 2.26
C LEU A 6 0.63 -11.42 2.88
N GLN A 7 0.97 -12.41 2.05
CA GLN A 7 1.49 -13.70 2.51
C GLN A 7 2.93 -13.64 3.04
N GLN A 8 3.69 -12.62 2.68
CA GLN A 8 5.10 -12.45 3.06
C GLN A 8 5.28 -11.53 4.27
N LEU A 9 4.22 -10.88 4.77
CA LEU A 9 4.32 -9.99 5.92
C LEU A 9 4.79 -10.78 7.17
N PRO A 10 5.77 -10.25 7.93
CA PRO A 10 6.26 -10.90 9.14
C PRO A 10 5.31 -10.74 10.35
N PHE A 11 4.11 -10.21 10.11
CA PHE A 11 3.07 -9.96 11.10
C PHE A 11 1.69 -10.14 10.44
N GLU A 12 0.69 -10.42 11.25
CA GLU A 12 -0.70 -10.41 10.80
C GLU A 12 -1.26 -8.99 10.80
N LEU A 13 -2.11 -8.69 9.83
CA LEU A 13 -2.88 -7.45 9.87
C LEU A 13 -3.84 -7.46 11.07
N THR A 14 -4.14 -6.28 11.60
CA THR A 14 -5.20 -6.15 12.60
C THR A 14 -6.58 -6.31 11.93
N VAL A 15 -7.61 -6.54 12.75
CA VAL A 15 -9.01 -6.59 12.26
C VAL A 15 -9.36 -5.29 11.53
N GLY A 16 -9.07 -4.13 12.13
CA GLY A 16 -9.34 -2.84 11.52
C GLY A 16 -8.58 -2.60 10.20
N GLN A 17 -7.34 -3.08 10.08
CA GLN A 17 -6.59 -2.99 8.82
C GLN A 17 -7.24 -3.84 7.72
N ARG A 18 -7.71 -5.05 8.03
CA ARG A 18 -8.44 -5.91 7.08
C ARG A 18 -9.76 -5.28 6.65
N GLU A 19 -10.53 -4.73 7.58
CA GLU A 19 -11.79 -4.05 7.30
C GLU A 19 -11.58 -2.85 6.37
N VAL A 20 -10.56 -2.03 6.65
CA VAL A 20 -10.22 -0.89 5.80
C VAL A 20 -9.80 -1.35 4.40
N LEU A 21 -8.99 -2.41 4.28
CA LEU A 21 -8.57 -2.93 2.98
C LEU A 21 -9.76 -3.42 2.15
N GLU A 22 -10.74 -4.07 2.78
CA GLU A 22 -11.95 -4.51 2.07
C GLU A 22 -12.80 -3.31 1.59
N VAL A 23 -12.90 -2.25 2.41
CA VAL A 23 -13.54 -1.00 2.00
C VAL A 23 -12.81 -0.37 0.82
N LEU A 24 -11.48 -0.27 0.87
CA LEU A 24 -10.67 0.29 -0.22
C LEU A 24 -10.82 -0.54 -1.49
N ARG A 25 -10.75 -1.87 -1.40
CA ARG A 25 -10.92 -2.78 -2.54
C ARG A 25 -12.26 -2.54 -3.25
N ARG A 26 -13.34 -2.43 -2.49
CA ARG A 26 -14.68 -2.19 -3.04
C ARG A 26 -14.80 -0.81 -3.69
N GLU A 27 -14.24 0.22 -3.06
CA GLU A 27 -14.34 1.60 -3.57
C GLU A 27 -13.44 1.84 -4.78
N LEU A 28 -12.23 1.27 -4.80
CA LEU A 28 -11.31 1.33 -5.93
C LEU A 28 -11.86 0.61 -7.18
N ALA A 29 -12.67 -0.43 -6.99
CA ALA A 29 -13.35 -1.14 -8.09
C ALA A 29 -14.63 -0.44 -8.60
N ALA A 30 -15.08 0.62 -7.94
CA ALA A 30 -16.28 1.34 -8.34
C ALA A 30 -16.03 2.25 -9.56
N THR A 31 -17.08 2.55 -10.31
CA THR A 31 -17.01 3.47 -11.46
C THR A 31 -16.89 4.95 -11.06
N ARG A 32 -16.96 5.26 -9.76
CA ARG A 32 -16.86 6.62 -9.22
C ARG A 32 -15.50 6.81 -8.52
N PRO A 33 -14.91 8.02 -8.57
CA PRO A 33 -13.66 8.29 -7.86
C PRO A 33 -13.78 8.05 -6.35
N MET A 34 -12.76 7.44 -5.76
CA MET A 34 -12.63 7.29 -4.31
C MET A 34 -11.98 8.55 -3.71
N ASN A 35 -12.64 9.19 -2.75
CA ASN A 35 -12.07 10.25 -1.93
C ASN A 35 -12.28 9.89 -0.46
N ARG A 36 -11.22 9.45 0.21
CA ARG A 36 -11.29 8.88 1.56
C ARG A 36 -10.09 9.31 2.40
N LEU A 37 -10.36 9.59 3.67
CA LEU A 37 -9.35 9.81 4.69
C LEU A 37 -9.11 8.51 5.47
N LEU A 38 -7.88 8.02 5.47
CA LEU A 38 -7.43 6.92 6.31
C LEU A 38 -6.95 7.46 7.66
N GLN A 39 -7.77 7.32 8.70
CA GLN A 39 -7.42 7.77 10.06
C GLN A 39 -6.88 6.64 10.93
N GLY A 40 -5.97 6.99 11.83
CA GLY A 40 -5.38 6.08 12.81
C GLY A 40 -4.21 6.75 13.54
N GLU A 41 -3.89 6.27 14.73
CA GLU A 41 -2.79 6.81 15.55
C GLU A 41 -1.41 6.61 14.88
N VAL A 42 -0.40 7.34 15.36
CA VAL A 42 0.99 7.12 14.92
C VAL A 42 1.38 5.68 15.26
N GLY A 43 1.98 4.97 14.29
CA GLY A 43 2.34 3.55 14.45
C GLY A 43 1.22 2.54 14.14
N SER A 44 -0.01 2.97 13.83
CA SER A 44 -1.13 2.06 13.55
C SER A 44 -1.04 1.28 12.21
N GLY A 45 0.08 1.37 11.49
CA GLY A 45 0.27 0.68 10.21
C GLY A 45 -0.49 1.28 9.03
N LYS A 46 -0.76 2.59 9.00
CA LYS A 46 -1.41 3.24 7.84
C LYS A 46 -0.64 3.03 6.53
N THR A 47 0.70 3.02 6.60
CA THR A 47 1.57 2.83 5.45
C THR A 47 1.34 1.48 4.77
N ILE A 48 1.25 0.36 5.52
CA ILE A 48 1.03 -0.95 4.90
C ILE A 48 -0.34 -1.03 4.23
N VAL A 49 -1.37 -0.43 4.83
CA VAL A 49 -2.71 -0.35 4.23
C VAL A 49 -2.67 0.42 2.90
N ALA A 50 -1.98 1.57 2.87
CA ALA A 50 -1.81 2.36 1.64
C ALA A 50 -1.04 1.59 0.56
N VAL A 51 0.07 0.93 0.92
CA VAL A 51 0.87 0.13 -0.02
C VAL A 51 0.06 -1.03 -0.62
N LEU A 52 -0.68 -1.77 0.21
CA LEU A 52 -1.53 -2.87 -0.28
C LEU A 52 -2.64 -2.36 -1.21
N ALA A 53 -3.21 -1.19 -0.96
CA ALA A 53 -4.17 -0.56 -1.86
C ALA A 53 -3.54 -0.11 -3.18
N MET A 54 -2.33 0.49 -3.13
CA MET A 54 -1.57 0.87 -4.32
C MET A 54 -1.21 -0.37 -5.16
N LEU A 55 -0.76 -1.46 -4.54
CA LEU A 55 -0.42 -2.70 -5.24
C LEU A 55 -1.64 -3.35 -5.90
N GLN A 56 -2.84 -3.25 -5.34
CA GLN A 56 -4.07 -3.69 -6.01
C GLN A 56 -4.32 -2.94 -7.32
N MET A 57 -4.03 -1.63 -7.34
CA MET A 57 -4.16 -0.82 -8.56
C MET A 57 -3.05 -1.11 -9.57
N VAL A 58 -1.83 -1.36 -9.09
CA VAL A 58 -0.71 -1.81 -9.95
C VAL A 58 -1.01 -3.18 -10.56
N ASP A 59 -1.56 -4.12 -9.79
CA ASP A 59 -2.04 -5.43 -10.28
C ASP A 59 -3.11 -5.28 -11.37
N ALA A 60 -3.90 -4.20 -11.33
CA ALA A 60 -4.89 -3.84 -12.35
C ALA A 60 -4.34 -3.01 -13.52
N GLY A 61 -3.02 -2.81 -13.61
CA GLY A 61 -2.34 -2.11 -14.71
C GLY A 61 -2.28 -0.59 -14.58
N TYR A 62 -2.59 -0.03 -13.41
CA TYR A 62 -2.53 1.41 -13.16
C TYR A 62 -1.22 1.83 -12.48
N GLN A 63 -0.94 3.13 -12.52
CA GLN A 63 0.14 3.74 -11.74
C GLN A 63 -0.43 4.39 -10.47
N CYS A 64 0.40 4.47 -9.43
CA CYS A 64 0.06 5.12 -8.18
C CYS A 64 1.11 6.16 -7.82
N ALA A 65 0.67 7.25 -7.21
CA ALA A 65 1.53 8.27 -6.64
C ALA A 65 1.23 8.41 -5.14
N LEU A 66 2.28 8.48 -4.33
CA LEU A 66 2.19 8.79 -2.91
C LEU A 66 2.77 10.19 -2.70
N LEU A 67 1.96 11.10 -2.19
CA LEU A 67 2.36 12.48 -1.91
C LEU A 67 2.60 12.65 -0.42
N ALA A 68 3.68 13.35 -0.08
CA ALA A 68 3.99 13.76 1.28
C ALA A 68 4.24 15.28 1.30
N PRO A 69 3.95 15.98 2.40
CA PRO A 69 4.00 17.44 2.43
C PRO A 69 5.42 18.02 2.52
N THR A 70 6.43 17.19 2.80
CA THR A 70 7.84 17.58 2.84
C THR A 70 8.73 16.47 2.29
N GLU A 71 9.91 16.85 1.80
CA GLU A 71 10.93 15.91 1.31
C GLU A 71 11.35 14.90 2.36
N VAL A 72 11.48 15.32 3.63
CA VAL A 72 11.84 14.44 4.74
C VAL A 72 10.78 13.35 4.94
N LEU A 73 9.49 13.70 4.92
CA LEU A 73 8.41 12.72 5.05
C LEU A 73 8.33 11.82 3.81
N ALA A 74 8.56 12.37 2.62
CA ALA A 74 8.63 11.57 1.39
C ALA A 74 9.75 10.52 1.48
N ALA A 75 10.95 10.92 1.91
CA ALA A 75 12.08 10.01 2.11
C ALA A 75 11.78 8.94 3.16
N GLN A 76 11.13 9.30 4.27
CA GLN A 76 10.69 8.34 5.29
C GLN A 76 9.69 7.33 4.72
N HIS A 77 8.71 7.78 3.94
CA HIS A 77 7.78 6.87 3.27
C HIS A 77 8.50 5.89 2.35
N VAL A 78 9.44 6.37 1.52
CA VAL A 78 10.22 5.49 0.63
C VAL A 78 10.96 4.42 1.43
N LEU A 79 11.63 4.78 2.53
CA LEU A 79 12.33 3.81 3.38
C LEU A 79 11.37 2.75 3.95
N SER A 80 10.27 3.17 4.58
CA SER A 80 9.30 2.23 5.15
C SER A 80 8.64 1.34 4.09
N ILE A 81 8.36 1.86 2.90
CA ILE A 81 7.80 1.08 1.79
C ILE A 81 8.82 0.05 1.30
N ASN A 82 10.08 0.44 1.17
CA ASN A 82 11.16 -0.46 0.75
C ASN A 82 11.38 -1.59 1.74
N GLU A 83 11.31 -1.32 3.05
CA GLU A 83 11.37 -2.35 4.09
C GLU A 83 10.22 -3.36 3.96
N VAL A 84 8.99 -2.87 3.72
CA VAL A 84 7.81 -3.72 3.54
C VAL A 84 7.89 -4.56 2.27
N LEU A 85 8.31 -3.97 1.16
CA LEU A 85 8.44 -4.69 -0.11
C LEU A 85 9.63 -5.67 -0.10
N GLY A 86 10.66 -5.42 0.72
CA GLY A 86 11.80 -6.32 0.87
C GLY A 86 12.40 -6.77 -0.47
N ARG A 87 12.56 -8.10 -0.64
CA ARG A 87 13.13 -8.76 -1.83
C ARG A 87 12.29 -8.60 -3.12
N TRP A 88 11.07 -8.06 -3.06
CA TRP A 88 10.28 -7.75 -4.27
C TRP A 88 10.97 -6.77 -5.20
N GLN A 89 11.81 -5.88 -4.65
CA GLN A 89 12.58 -4.91 -5.42
C GLN A 89 13.49 -5.56 -6.47
N TRP A 90 13.80 -6.86 -6.36
CA TRP A 90 14.66 -7.56 -7.32
C TRP A 90 13.88 -8.35 -8.39
N ALA A 91 12.64 -8.76 -8.13
CA ALA A 91 11.82 -9.50 -9.11
C ALA A 91 11.21 -8.57 -10.19
N GLY A 92 11.17 -7.27 -9.92
CA GLY A 92 10.66 -6.23 -10.82
C GLY A 92 11.73 -5.42 -11.53
N SER A 93 13.01 -5.84 -11.55
CA SER A 93 13.98 -5.24 -12.46
C SER A 93 13.55 -5.60 -13.88
N TRP A 94 12.85 -4.65 -14.51
CA TRP A 94 12.63 -4.46 -15.95
C TRP A 94 13.19 -5.57 -16.84
N GLY A 95 12.29 -6.20 -17.57
CA GLY A 95 12.55 -7.31 -18.48
C GLY A 95 13.93 -7.24 -19.16
N ARG A 96 14.62 -8.37 -19.06
CA ARG A 96 15.25 -8.99 -20.23
C ARG A 96 14.48 -10.26 -20.55
#